data_AF-A0A1Y4EQA6-F1
#
_entry.id   AF-A0A1Y4EQA6-F1
#
_cell.length_a   1.000
_cell.length_b   1.000
_cell.length_c   1.000
_cell.angle_alpha   90.00
_cell.angle_beta   90.00
_cell.angle_gamma   90.00
#
_symmetry.space_group_name_H-M   'P 1'
#
loop_
_entity.id
_entity.type
_entity.pdbx_description
1 polymer ?
#
loop_
_entity_poly.entity_id
_entity_poly.type
_entity_poly.pdbx_seq_one_letter_code
_entity_poly.pdbx_strand_id
1 'polypeptide(L)'
;MNMTKTFKKVGVLAIVLLMIAALVGCGGNQEEKQWEEDVTAIMNDITLSQTDFNTALAGIQPGDADSQTAMLNAIDTLEEDFNALKAVEAPEKYQAVQEEFNTAVDKALEGTAAFREMANNLGDGGDLTVVSDKLSEGQTKYEEFLELWQTAVNNLAEIAG
;
A
#
# COMPACT_ATOMS: atom_id res chain seq x y z
N MET A 1 25.41 -14.69 -17.08
CA MET A 1 24.78 -13.36 -17.20
C MET A 1 24.83 -12.72 -15.81
N ASN A 2 25.36 -11.50 -15.67
CA ASN A 2 25.53 -10.83 -14.38
C ASN A 2 24.15 -10.48 -13.76
N MET A 3 23.63 -11.37 -12.92
CA MET A 3 22.28 -11.36 -12.32
C MET A 3 22.01 -10.21 -11.33
N THR A 4 23.00 -9.39 -11.02
CA THR A 4 22.90 -8.31 -10.03
C THR A 4 22.30 -6.99 -10.57
N LYS A 5 21.87 -6.92 -11.83
CA LYS A 5 21.43 -5.64 -12.45
C LYS A 5 19.93 -5.53 -12.70
N THR A 6 19.17 -6.61 -12.78
CA THR A 6 17.74 -6.52 -13.15
C THR A 6 16.83 -6.12 -11.99
N PHE A 7 17.11 -6.60 -10.77
CA PHE A 7 16.39 -6.18 -9.55
C PHE A 7 16.68 -4.75 -9.10
N LYS A 8 17.71 -4.09 -9.66
CA LYS A 8 18.22 -2.79 -9.17
C LYS A 8 17.47 -1.54 -9.64
N LYS A 9 16.39 -1.69 -10.41
CA LYS A 9 15.58 -0.56 -10.92
C LYS A 9 14.11 -0.63 -10.51
N VAL A 10 13.80 -1.47 -9.54
CA VAL A 10 12.45 -1.59 -8.97
C VAL A 10 12.36 -0.47 -7.95
N GLY A 11 11.85 0.69 -8.39
CA GLY A 11 11.72 1.87 -7.55
C GLY A 11 11.01 1.51 -6.26
N VAL A 12 11.72 1.67 -5.15
CA VAL A 12 11.17 1.57 -3.80
C VAL A 12 9.85 2.34 -3.80
N LEU A 13 8.79 1.70 -3.33
CA LEU A 13 7.44 2.24 -3.10
C LEU A 13 7.49 3.38 -2.07
N ALA A 14 8.13 4.49 -2.44
CA ALA A 14 8.41 5.63 -1.57
C ALA A 14 7.45 6.77 -1.91
N ILE A 15 6.14 6.60 -1.71
CA ILE A 15 5.14 7.63 -2.05
C ILE A 15 4.19 7.99 -0.88
N VAL A 16 4.17 7.24 0.24
CA VAL A 16 3.16 7.46 1.30
C VAL A 16 3.26 8.81 2.04
N LEU A 17 4.47 9.36 2.19
CA LEU A 17 4.70 10.58 2.97
C LEU A 17 3.96 11.83 2.48
N LEU A 18 3.51 11.87 1.22
CA LEU A 18 2.80 13.04 0.67
C LEU A 18 1.28 13.02 0.94
N MET A 19 0.72 11.87 1.33
CA MET A 19 -0.73 11.65 1.36
C MET A 19 -1.42 12.23 2.62
N ILE A 20 -0.67 12.45 3.71
CA ILE A 20 -1.22 12.89 5.01
C ILE A 20 -1.47 14.41 5.06
N ALA A 21 -0.70 15.21 4.31
CA ALA A 21 -0.70 16.68 4.45
C ALA A 21 -2.01 17.36 4.02
N ALA A 22 -2.85 16.69 3.23
CA ALA A 22 -4.10 17.24 2.72
C ALA A 22 -5.32 16.96 3.61
N LEU A 23 -5.20 16.03 4.57
CA LEU A 23 -6.27 15.75 5.55
C LEU A 23 -6.31 16.83 6.64
N VAL A 24 -5.16 17.48 6.90
CA VAL A 24 -4.96 18.43 8.00
C VAL A 24 -5.68 19.75 7.74
N GLY A 25 -6.95 19.84 8.14
CA GLY A 25 -7.79 21.02 7.89
C GLY A 25 -9.29 20.75 7.72
N CYS A 26 -9.71 19.48 7.74
CA CYS A 26 -11.11 19.09 7.58
C CYS A 26 -11.97 19.35 8.84
N GLY A 27 -11.35 19.58 10.01
CA GLY A 27 -12.00 19.59 11.32
C GLY A 27 -12.85 20.83 11.67
N GLY A 28 -14.10 20.85 11.23
CA GLY A 28 -15.12 21.79 11.72
C GLY A 28 -15.79 21.32 13.01
N ASN A 29 -16.04 20.01 13.17
CA ASN A 29 -16.68 19.41 14.35
C ASN A 29 -15.88 18.21 14.93
N GLN A 30 -16.35 17.61 16.04
CA GLN A 30 -15.63 16.53 16.74
C GLN A 30 -15.54 15.22 15.92
N GLU A 31 -16.59 14.89 15.17
CA GLU A 31 -16.64 13.68 14.33
C GLU A 31 -15.61 13.74 13.20
N GLU A 32 -15.52 14.90 12.54
CA GLU A 32 -14.55 15.16 11.47
C GLU A 32 -13.11 15.11 11.98
N LYS A 33 -12.87 15.63 13.20
CA LYS A 33 -11.55 15.54 13.84
C LYS A 33 -11.17 14.11 14.19
N GLN A 34 -12.10 13.32 14.73
CA GLN A 34 -11.84 11.92 15.05
C GLN A 34 -11.52 11.13 13.78
N TRP A 35 -12.31 11.33 12.71
CA TRP A 35 -12.04 10.72 11.42
C TRP A 35 -10.66 11.10 10.86
N GLU A 36 -10.29 12.39 10.91
CA GLU A 36 -8.98 12.87 10.48
C GLU A 36 -7.83 12.24 11.29
N GLU A 37 -8.00 12.12 12.61
CA GLU A 37 -7.03 11.48 13.51
C GLU A 37 -6.90 9.97 13.22
N ASP A 38 -8.01 9.26 13.03
CA ASP A 38 -8.04 7.83 12.75
C ASP A 38 -7.39 7.52 11.39
N VAL A 39 -7.76 8.24 10.34
CA VAL A 39 -7.14 8.10 9.01
C VAL A 39 -5.65 8.43 9.09
N THR A 40 -5.27 9.50 9.79
CA THR A 40 -3.84 9.88 9.92
C THR A 40 -3.04 8.81 10.66
N ALA A 41 -3.58 8.25 11.75
CA ALA A 41 -2.94 7.17 12.49
C ALA A 41 -2.69 5.95 11.61
N ILE A 42 -3.73 5.48 10.91
CA ILE A 42 -3.63 4.30 10.04
C ILE A 42 -2.68 4.56 8.86
N MET A 43 -2.68 5.77 8.28
CA MET A 43 -1.74 6.11 7.20
C MET A 43 -0.28 6.10 7.67
N ASN A 44 -0.02 6.42 8.94
CA ASN A 44 1.32 6.25 9.52
C ASN A 44 1.67 4.77 9.66
N ASP A 45 0.73 3.93 10.11
CA ASP A 45 0.92 2.48 10.20
C ASP A 45 1.21 1.87 8.82
N ILE A 46 0.42 2.24 7.79
CA ILE A 46 0.68 1.86 6.39
C ILE A 46 2.07 2.29 5.93
N THR A 47 2.54 3.48 6.32
CA THR A 47 3.89 3.96 5.97
C THR A 47 4.97 3.05 6.58
N LEU A 48 4.78 2.62 7.83
CA LEU A 48 5.68 1.70 8.50
C LEU A 48 5.63 0.32 7.86
N SER A 49 4.45 -0.25 7.63
CA SER A 49 4.27 -1.56 7.00
C SER A 49 4.79 -1.60 5.56
N GLN A 50 4.66 -0.51 4.79
CA GLN A 50 5.32 -0.40 3.48
C GLN A 50 6.85 -0.35 3.61
N THR A 51 7.39 0.26 4.65
CA THR A 51 8.84 0.28 4.90
C THR A 51 9.34 -1.13 5.21
N ASP A 52 8.59 -1.89 6.00
CA ASP A 52 8.90 -3.29 6.31
C ASP A 52 8.77 -4.18 5.08
N PHE A 53 7.72 -4.01 4.28
CA PHE A 53 7.56 -4.68 2.99
C PHE A 53 8.73 -4.39 2.03
N ASN A 54 9.11 -3.13 1.87
CA ASN A 54 10.24 -2.74 1.03
C ASN A 54 11.56 -3.32 1.55
N THR A 55 11.71 -3.44 2.87
CA THR A 55 12.88 -4.06 3.50
C THR A 55 12.92 -5.56 3.23
N ALA A 56 11.79 -6.27 3.37
CA ALA A 56 11.67 -7.67 3.00
C ALA A 56 11.95 -7.89 1.50
N LEU A 57 11.41 -7.03 0.63
CA LEU A 57 11.64 -7.05 -0.82
C LEU A 57 13.11 -6.88 -1.19
N ALA A 58 13.80 -5.92 -0.58
CA ALA A 58 15.23 -5.71 -0.80
C ALA A 58 16.09 -6.84 -0.26
N GLY A 59 15.60 -7.57 0.74
CA GLY A 59 16.27 -8.68 1.40
C GLY A 59 16.07 -10.05 0.76
N ILE A 60 15.23 -10.18 -0.28
CA ILE A 60 14.89 -11.48 -0.90
C ILE A 60 16.15 -12.26 -1.30
N GLN A 61 16.21 -13.50 -0.84
CA GLN A 61 17.10 -14.53 -1.36
C GLN A 61 16.25 -15.65 -2.00
N PRO A 62 16.32 -15.86 -3.33
CA PRO A 62 15.56 -16.94 -3.96
C PRO A 62 15.95 -18.32 -3.45
N GLY A 63 14.97 -19.17 -3.18
CA GLY A 63 15.14 -20.50 -2.58
C GLY A 63 15.31 -20.50 -1.06
N ASP A 64 15.30 -19.33 -0.42
CA ASP A 64 15.41 -19.19 1.04
C ASP A 64 14.03 -19.06 1.69
N ALA A 65 13.73 -20.00 2.60
CA ALA A 65 12.44 -20.07 3.28
C ALA A 65 12.24 -18.89 4.26
N ASP A 66 13.31 -18.37 4.84
CA ASP A 66 13.25 -17.23 5.76
C ASP A 66 12.89 -15.95 5.00
N SER A 67 13.47 -15.73 3.82
CA SER A 67 13.13 -14.63 2.92
C SER A 67 11.67 -14.68 2.45
N GLN A 68 11.18 -15.87 2.08
CA GLN A 68 9.76 -16.07 1.73
C GLN A 68 8.85 -15.73 2.91
N THR A 69 9.16 -16.22 4.10
CA THR A 69 8.38 -15.99 5.32
C THR A 69 8.36 -14.51 5.70
N ALA A 70 9.51 -13.84 5.64
CA ALA A 70 9.61 -12.40 5.91
C ALA A 70 8.75 -11.58 4.95
N MET A 71 8.75 -11.94 3.66
CA MET A 71 7.90 -11.28 2.67
C MET A 71 6.41 -11.50 2.96
N LEU A 72 6.00 -12.74 3.22
CA LEU A 72 4.59 -13.06 3.51
C LEU A 72 4.09 -12.33 4.77
N ASN A 73 4.89 -12.29 5.83
CA ASN A 73 4.53 -11.57 7.05
C ASN A 73 4.40 -10.06 6.80
N ALA A 74 5.30 -9.46 6.02
CA ALA A 74 5.22 -8.03 5.71
C ALA A 74 3.98 -7.71 4.83
N ILE A 75 3.59 -8.63 3.95
CA ILE A 75 2.35 -8.52 3.17
C ILE A 75 1.13 -8.63 4.09
N ASP A 76 1.12 -9.58 5.03
CA ASP A 76 0.02 -9.76 5.99
C ASP A 76 -0.24 -8.46 6.78
N THR A 77 0.81 -7.85 7.35
CA THR A 77 0.68 -6.58 8.09
C THR A 77 0.17 -5.45 7.19
N LEU A 78 0.70 -5.35 5.96
CA LEU A 78 0.30 -4.30 5.04
C LEU A 78 -1.15 -4.44 4.59
N GLU A 79 -1.63 -5.67 4.38
CA GLU A 79 -3.04 -5.96 4.10
C GLU A 79 -3.93 -5.63 5.31
N GLU A 80 -3.48 -5.91 6.53
CA GLU A 80 -4.19 -5.54 7.76
C GLU A 80 -4.41 -4.02 7.84
N ASP A 81 -3.36 -3.23 7.62
CA ASP A 81 -3.45 -1.77 7.71
C ASP A 81 -4.34 -1.16 6.61
N PHE A 82 -4.28 -1.69 5.38
CA PHE A 82 -5.19 -1.25 4.32
C PHE A 82 -6.65 -1.59 4.63
N ASN A 83 -6.91 -2.78 5.19
CA ASN A 83 -8.25 -3.14 5.60
C ASN A 83 -8.73 -2.29 6.78
N ALA A 84 -7.85 -1.92 7.71
CA ALA A 84 -8.16 -0.98 8.78
C ALA A 84 -8.56 0.40 8.22
N LEU A 85 -7.83 0.90 7.22
CA LEU A 85 -8.13 2.17 6.57
C LEU A 85 -9.51 2.15 5.89
N LYS A 86 -9.84 1.06 5.20
CA LYS A 86 -11.13 0.87 4.54
C LYS A 86 -12.30 0.75 5.52
N ALA A 87 -12.01 0.33 6.76
CA ALA A 87 -13.01 0.18 7.83
C ALA A 87 -13.31 1.49 8.55
N VAL A 88 -12.56 2.56 8.32
CA VAL A 88 -12.84 3.88 8.92
C VAL A 88 -14.15 4.43 8.36
N GLU A 89 -15.08 4.74 9.26
CA GLU A 89 -16.35 5.38 8.90
C GLU A 89 -16.15 6.88 8.71
N ALA A 90 -16.39 7.37 7.49
CA ALA A 90 -16.35 8.80 7.21
C ALA A 90 -17.65 9.50 7.65
N PRO A 91 -17.54 10.76 8.13
CA PRO A 91 -18.69 11.64 8.31
C PRO A 91 -19.55 11.72 7.05
N GLU A 92 -20.86 11.96 7.20
CA GLU A 92 -21.83 11.97 6.08
C GLU A 92 -21.37 12.85 4.91
N LYS A 93 -20.79 14.02 5.21
CA LYS A 93 -20.31 14.97 4.19
C LYS A 93 -19.12 14.45 3.35
N TYR A 94 -18.41 13.43 3.82
CA TYR A 94 -17.21 12.86 3.19
C TYR A 94 -17.44 11.47 2.61
N GLN A 95 -18.66 10.90 2.70
CA GLN A 95 -18.92 9.53 2.22
C GLN A 95 -18.54 9.30 0.75
N ALA A 96 -18.84 10.27 -0.13
CA ALA A 96 -18.47 10.14 -1.55
C ALA A 96 -16.95 10.02 -1.75
N VAL A 97 -16.16 10.81 -1.00
CA VAL A 97 -14.70 10.74 -1.05
C VAL A 97 -14.17 9.48 -0.36
N GLN A 98 -14.84 9.00 0.69
CA GLN A 98 -14.50 7.72 1.32
C GLN A 98 -14.67 6.54 0.34
N GLU A 99 -15.66 6.57 -0.54
CA GLU A 99 -15.80 5.56 -1.62
C GLU A 99 -14.62 5.61 -2.60
N GLU A 100 -14.12 6.80 -2.92
CA GLU A 100 -12.93 6.98 -3.76
C GLU A 100 -11.67 6.46 -3.08
N PHE A 101 -11.47 6.78 -1.79
CA PHE A 101 -10.38 6.20 -0.98
C PHE A 101 -10.47 4.68 -0.93
N ASN A 102 -11.66 4.13 -0.71
CA ASN A 102 -11.87 2.67 -0.67
C ASN A 102 -11.53 2.03 -2.02
N THR A 103 -11.86 2.69 -3.14
CA THR A 103 -11.51 2.23 -4.49
C THR A 103 -9.99 2.24 -4.71
N ALA A 104 -9.30 3.27 -4.21
CA ALA A 104 -7.84 3.30 -4.22
C ALA A 104 -7.28 2.13 -3.40
N VAL A 105 -7.74 1.95 -2.16
CA VAL A 105 -7.30 0.86 -1.27
C VAL A 105 -7.52 -0.52 -1.90
N ASP A 106 -8.60 -0.72 -2.65
CA ASP A 106 -8.82 -1.95 -3.40
C ASP A 106 -7.70 -2.24 -4.41
N LYS A 107 -7.11 -1.21 -5.04
CA LYS A 107 -5.92 -1.36 -5.89
C LYS A 107 -4.67 -1.71 -5.11
N ALA A 108 -4.49 -1.13 -3.93
CA ALA A 108 -3.38 -1.53 -3.06
C ALA A 108 -3.49 -3.03 -2.68
N LEU A 109 -4.70 -3.49 -2.32
CA LEU A 109 -4.97 -4.89 -1.99
C LEU A 109 -4.84 -5.85 -3.21
N GLU A 110 -5.22 -5.41 -4.41
CA GLU A 110 -4.89 -6.14 -5.66
C GLU A 110 -3.36 -6.28 -5.81
N GLY A 111 -2.61 -5.23 -5.47
CA GLY A 111 -1.15 -5.24 -5.51
C GLY A 111 -0.52 -6.17 -4.47
N THR A 112 -1.00 -6.18 -3.23
CA THR A 112 -0.53 -7.10 -2.18
C THR A 112 -0.81 -8.55 -2.55
N ALA A 113 -1.96 -8.84 -3.17
CA ALA A 113 -2.26 -10.18 -3.66
C ALA A 113 -1.26 -10.65 -4.73
N ALA A 114 -0.88 -9.78 -5.67
CA ALA A 114 0.17 -10.08 -6.64
C ALA A 114 1.53 -10.30 -5.94
N PHE A 115 1.90 -9.47 -4.97
CA PHE A 115 3.13 -9.67 -4.19
C PHE A 115 3.11 -10.97 -3.38
N ARG A 116 1.95 -11.41 -2.90
CA ARG A 116 1.78 -12.69 -2.21
C ARG A 116 2.04 -13.85 -3.15
N GLU A 117 1.49 -13.79 -4.36
CA GLU A 117 1.79 -14.79 -5.41
C GLU A 117 3.28 -14.79 -5.77
N MET A 118 3.92 -13.63 -5.85
CA MET A 118 5.37 -13.51 -6.02
C MET A 118 6.11 -14.21 -4.87
N ALA A 119 5.76 -13.91 -3.62
CA ALA A 119 6.38 -14.49 -2.43
C ALA A 119 6.24 -16.02 -2.38
N ASN A 120 5.06 -16.55 -2.73
CA ASN A 120 4.80 -17.98 -2.81
C ASN A 120 5.68 -18.70 -3.86
N ASN A 121 6.16 -17.98 -4.86
CA ASN A 121 7.06 -18.49 -5.89
C ASN A 121 8.56 -18.21 -5.60
N LEU A 122 8.91 -17.65 -4.44
CA LEU A 122 10.30 -17.45 -4.03
C LEU A 122 10.98 -18.71 -3.46
N GLY A 123 10.20 -19.69 -2.99
CA GLY A 123 10.72 -20.89 -2.31
C GLY A 123 11.51 -21.85 -3.22
N ASP A 124 12.03 -22.92 -2.63
CA ASP A 124 12.75 -23.96 -3.38
C ASP A 124 11.85 -24.61 -4.44
N GLY A 125 12.32 -24.63 -5.70
CA GLY A 125 11.53 -25.06 -6.86
C GLY A 125 10.53 -24.04 -7.40
N GLY A 126 10.54 -22.79 -6.92
CA GLY A 126 9.70 -21.72 -7.41
C GLY A 126 10.03 -21.25 -8.83
N ASP A 127 9.05 -20.58 -9.47
CA ASP A 127 9.19 -20.07 -10.83
C ASP A 127 9.59 -18.59 -10.85
N LEU A 128 10.85 -18.31 -11.22
CA LEU A 128 11.38 -16.95 -11.29
C LEU A 128 10.71 -16.09 -12.38
N THR A 129 10.08 -16.69 -13.40
CA THR A 129 9.26 -15.95 -14.35
C THR A 129 8.00 -15.43 -13.66
N VAL A 130 7.33 -16.27 -12.87
CA VAL A 130 6.17 -15.85 -12.06
C VAL A 130 6.56 -14.77 -11.05
N VAL A 131 7.71 -14.92 -10.37
CA VAL A 131 8.24 -13.90 -9.45
C VAL A 131 8.38 -12.55 -10.14
N SER A 132 8.97 -12.52 -11.35
CA SER A 132 9.17 -11.29 -12.11
C SER A 132 7.84 -10.68 -12.58
N ASP A 133 6.93 -11.49 -13.10
CA ASP A 133 5.64 -11.03 -13.61
C ASP A 133 4.79 -10.45 -12.49
N LYS A 134 4.74 -11.13 -11.35
CA LYS A 134 3.94 -10.72 -10.19
C LYS A 134 4.52 -9.55 -9.44
N LEU A 135 5.84 -9.40 -9.41
CA LEU A 135 6.48 -8.16 -8.96
C LEU A 135 6.01 -6.98 -9.82
N SER A 136 6.03 -7.11 -11.15
CA SER A 136 5.59 -6.04 -12.04
C SER A 136 4.10 -5.74 -11.89
N GLU A 137 3.26 -6.77 -11.80
CA GLU A 137 1.81 -6.62 -11.60
C GLU A 137 1.50 -5.88 -10.29
N GLY A 138 2.13 -6.29 -9.18
CA GLY A 138 1.93 -5.63 -7.89
C GLY A 138 2.37 -4.17 -7.90
N GLN A 139 3.47 -3.85 -8.59
CA GLN A 139 3.92 -2.47 -8.76
C GLN A 139 2.92 -1.63 -9.57
N THR A 140 2.42 -2.14 -10.70
CA THR A 140 1.40 -1.44 -11.48
C THR A 140 0.14 -1.16 -10.66
N LYS A 141 -0.29 -2.10 -9.83
CA LYS A 141 -1.45 -1.91 -8.94
C LYS A 141 -1.23 -0.86 -7.86
N TYR A 142 -0.02 -0.78 -7.33
CA TYR A 142 0.33 0.32 -6.43
C TYR A 142 0.39 1.67 -7.13
N GLU A 143 0.86 1.74 -8.37
CA GLU A 143 0.81 2.98 -9.16
C GLU A 143 -0.65 3.44 -9.36
N GLU A 144 -1.55 2.52 -9.72
CA GLU A 144 -3.00 2.78 -9.80
C GLU A 144 -3.58 3.27 -8.46
N PHE A 145 -3.20 2.64 -7.33
CA PHE A 145 -3.59 3.08 -5.99
C PHE A 145 -3.18 4.54 -5.73
N LEU A 146 -1.94 4.92 -6.04
CA LEU A 146 -1.44 6.26 -5.78
C LEU A 146 -2.13 7.33 -6.62
N GLU A 147 -2.41 7.03 -7.89
CA GLU A 147 -3.16 7.93 -8.78
C GLU A 147 -4.59 8.16 -8.27
N LEU A 148 -5.29 7.09 -7.89
CA LEU A 148 -6.65 7.15 -7.35
C LEU A 148 -6.68 7.85 -5.99
N TRP A 149 -5.72 7.53 -5.11
CA TRP A 149 -5.62 8.16 -3.80
C TRP A 149 -5.40 9.67 -3.93
N GLN A 150 -4.48 10.10 -4.80
CA GLN A 150 -4.23 11.51 -5.03
C GLN A 150 -5.48 12.23 -5.57
N THR A 151 -6.26 11.56 -6.41
CA THR A 151 -7.55 12.08 -6.89
C THR A 151 -8.53 12.28 -5.73
N ALA A 152 -8.70 11.26 -4.87
CA ALA A 152 -9.57 11.34 -3.70
C ALA A 152 -9.15 12.45 -2.72
N VAL A 153 -7.84 12.60 -2.49
CA VAL A 153 -7.27 13.70 -1.70
C VAL A 153 -7.63 15.08 -2.29
N ASN A 154 -7.52 15.25 -3.60
CA ASN A 154 -7.86 16.51 -4.24
C ASN A 154 -9.35 16.83 -4.09
N ASN A 155 -10.22 15.82 -4.28
CA ASN A 155 -11.66 15.96 -4.10
C ASN A 155 -12.02 16.28 -2.64
N LEU A 156 -11.33 15.68 -1.66
CA LEU A 156 -11.51 16.03 -0.25
C LEU A 156 -11.22 17.51 0.00
N ALA A 157 -10.11 18.03 -0.55
CA ALA A 157 -9.71 19.42 -0.36
C ALA A 157 -10.74 20.40 -0.94
N GLU A 158 -11.43 20.03 -2.02
CA GLU A 158 -12.54 20.83 -2.58
C GLU A 158 -13.79 20.83 -1.68
N ILE A 159 -14.06 19.75 -0.95
CA ILE A 159 -15.19 19.65 -0.03
C ILE A 159 -14.90 20.34 1.32
N ALA A 160 -13.64 20.31 1.75
CA ALA A 160 -13.20 20.88 3.03
C ALA A 160 -12.95 22.39 3.00
N GLY A 161 -12.67 22.96 1.82
CA GLY A 161 -12.43 24.40 1.60
C GLY A 161 -13.69 25.24 1.47
#